data_AF-A0A271LAS9-F1
#
_entry.id   AF-A0A271LAS9-F1
#
_cell.length_a   1.000
_cell.length_b   1.000
_cell.length_c   1.000
_cell.angle_alpha   90.00
_cell.angle_beta   90.00
_cell.angle_gamma   90.00
#
_symmetry.space_group_name_H-M   'P 1'
#
loop_
_entity.id
_entity.type
_entity.pdbx_description
1 polymer ?
#
loop_
_entity_poly.entity_id
_entity_poly.type
_entity_poly.pdbx_seq_one_letter_code
_entity_poly.pdbx_strand_id
1 'polypeptide(L)'
;MQPCTTILALVEPDVVILDVLLQDCISCSVAEELVARNIPFVIYSATDIEGRGEAFKAGTFVAKPADESVLVALADSMARASTAARTLRESSRDGRVL
;
A
#
# COMPACT_ATOMS: atom_id res chain seq x y z
N MET A 1 3.74 -19.04 -13.54
CA MET A 1 2.99 -17.99 -12.82
C MET A 1 4.00 -17.17 -12.04
N GLN A 2 4.29 -15.93 -12.44
CA GLN A 2 5.16 -15.05 -11.66
C GLN A 2 4.35 -14.45 -10.50
N PRO A 3 4.90 -14.38 -9.27
CA PRO A 3 4.20 -13.76 -8.16
C PRO A 3 4.10 -12.25 -8.36
N CYS A 4 2.93 -11.67 -8.10
CA CYS A 4 2.68 -10.23 -8.24
C CYS A 4 3.58 -9.34 -7.35
N THR A 5 4.33 -9.93 -6.42
CA THR A 5 5.27 -9.22 -5.53
C THR A 5 6.57 -8.81 -6.20
N THR A 6 6.90 -9.30 -7.41
CA THR A 6 8.19 -8.98 -8.07
C THR A 6 8.42 -7.48 -8.25
N ILE A 7 7.37 -6.70 -8.53
CA ILE A 7 7.53 -5.25 -8.70
C ILE A 7 7.99 -4.57 -7.41
N LEU A 8 7.50 -5.02 -6.25
CA LEU A 8 7.91 -4.47 -4.95
C LEU A 8 9.39 -4.74 -4.67
N ALA A 9 10.00 -5.79 -5.23
CA ALA A 9 11.44 -5.99 -5.10
C ALA A 9 12.28 -4.96 -5.88
N LEU A 10 11.68 -4.29 -6.88
CA LEU A 10 12.37 -3.36 -7.78
C LEU A 10 12.09 -1.89 -7.47
N VAL A 11 10.99 -1.60 -6.78
CA VAL A 11 10.57 -0.23 -6.46
C VAL A 11 10.12 -0.11 -5.01
N GLU A 12 10.32 1.07 -4.43
CA GLU A 12 9.82 1.42 -3.10
C GLU A 12 8.77 2.53 -3.25
N PRO A 13 7.49 2.16 -3.43
CA PRO A 13 6.43 3.15 -3.65
C PRO A 13 6.07 3.85 -2.34
N ASP A 14 5.81 5.16 -2.39
CA ASP A 14 5.32 5.91 -1.22
C ASP A 14 3.86 5.51 -0.86
N VAL A 15 3.07 5.02 -1.82
CA VAL A 15 1.70 4.51 -1.64
C VAL A 15 1.34 3.52 -2.75
N VAL A 16 0.46 2.56 -2.46
CA VAL A 16 -0.07 1.60 -3.45
C VAL A 16 -1.60 1.61 -3.49
N ILE A 17 -2.18 1.48 -4.68
CA ILE A 17 -3.61 1.17 -4.85
C ILE A 17 -3.71 -0.29 -5.26
N LEU A 18 -4.35 -1.11 -4.43
CA LEU A 18 -4.38 -2.56 -4.54
C LEU A 18 -5.79 -3.04 -4.89
N ASP A 19 -5.91 -3.71 -6.03
CA ASP A 19 -7.09 -4.51 -6.36
C ASP A 19 -6.99 -5.89 -5.72
N VAL A 20 -8.07 -6.37 -5.11
CA VAL A 20 -8.08 -7.65 -4.34
C VAL A 20 -8.24 -8.84 -5.26
N LEU A 21 -9.13 -8.71 -6.24
CA LEU A 21 -9.46 -9.77 -7.19
C LEU A 21 -8.92 -9.37 -8.56
N LEU A 22 -7.74 -9.91 -8.88
CA LEU A 22 -7.23 -9.87 -10.23
C LEU A 22 -7.75 -11.10 -10.99
N GLN A 23 -7.79 -11.01 -12.31
CA GLN A 23 -8.35 -12.07 -13.17
C GLN A 23 -7.69 -13.44 -12.93
N ASP A 24 -6.40 -13.46 -12.58
CA ASP A 24 -5.60 -14.68 -12.47
C ASP A 24 -5.12 -14.98 -11.04
N CYS A 25 -5.34 -14.08 -10.08
CA CYS A 25 -4.83 -14.24 -8.71
C CYS A 25 -5.54 -13.36 -7.66
N ILE A 26 -5.41 -13.77 -6.39
CA ILE A 26 -5.77 -12.95 -5.23
C ILE A 26 -4.50 -12.26 -4.74
N SER A 27 -4.58 -10.96 -4.48
CA SER A 27 -3.41 -10.14 -4.13
C SER A 27 -3.03 -10.17 -2.64
N CYS A 28 -3.44 -11.20 -1.87
CA CYS A 28 -3.15 -11.33 -0.44
C CYS A 28 -1.64 -11.19 -0.12
N SER A 29 -0.79 -11.87 -0.89
CA SER A 29 0.66 -11.83 -0.68
C SER A 29 1.27 -10.44 -0.95
N VAL A 30 0.63 -9.64 -1.80
CA VAL A 30 1.04 -8.24 -2.02
C VAL A 30 0.68 -7.40 -0.79
N ALA A 31 -0.53 -7.57 -0.23
CA ALA A 31 -0.92 -6.86 0.99
C ALA A 31 -0.01 -7.21 2.18
N GLU A 32 0.34 -8.49 2.35
CA GLU A 32 1.28 -8.95 3.38
C GLU A 32 2.65 -8.26 3.23
N GLU A 33 3.17 -8.18 2.01
CA GLU A 33 4.45 -7.54 1.73
C GLU A 33 4.42 -6.03 2.00
N LEU A 34 3.32 -5.35 1.64
CA LEU A 34 3.14 -3.92 1.90
C LEU A 34 3.12 -3.63 3.40
N VAL A 35 2.43 -4.48 4.18
CA VAL A 35 2.42 -4.40 5.65
C VAL A 35 3.82 -4.62 6.22
N ALA A 36 4.53 -5.66 5.77
CA ALA A 36 5.89 -5.95 6.24
C ALA A 36 6.86 -4.79 5.99
N ARG A 37 6.68 -4.07 4.88
CA ARG A 37 7.49 -2.91 4.49
C ARG A 37 7.01 -1.59 5.07
N ASN A 38 5.89 -1.55 5.79
CA ASN A 38 5.24 -0.33 6.26
C ASN A 38 4.89 0.65 5.12
N ILE A 39 4.51 0.13 3.95
CA ILE A 39 4.06 0.94 2.82
C ILE A 39 2.54 1.12 2.95
N PRO A 40 2.01 2.36 2.97
CA PRO A 40 0.58 2.58 3.05
C PRO A 40 -0.11 2.20 1.73
N PHE A 41 -1.33 1.69 1.81
CA PHE A 41 -2.08 1.30 0.62
C PHE A 41 -3.60 1.46 0.74
N VAL A 42 -4.21 1.73 -0.41
CA VAL A 42 -5.66 1.76 -0.61
C VAL A 42 -6.09 0.42 -1.19
N ILE A 43 -7.14 -0.17 -0.64
CA ILE A 43 -7.79 -1.35 -1.21
C ILE A 43 -8.93 -0.88 -2.10
N TYR A 44 -8.84 -1.13 -3.40
CA TYR A 44 -9.86 -0.75 -4.36
C TYR A 44 -10.55 -2.00 -4.93
N SER A 45 -11.69 -2.37 -4.37
CA SER A 45 -12.36 -3.65 -4.67
C SER A 45 -13.87 -3.50 -4.83
N ALA A 46 -14.46 -4.33 -5.70
CA ALA A 46 -15.91 -4.40 -5.89
C ALA A 46 -16.59 -5.30 -4.84
N THR A 47 -15.82 -6.17 -4.19
CA THR A 47 -16.32 -7.11 -3.19
C THR A 47 -15.73 -6.80 -1.83
N ASP A 48 -16.49 -7.10 -0.78
CA ASP A 48 -16.01 -7.01 0.60
C ASP A 48 -14.74 -7.85 0.81
N ILE A 49 -13.90 -7.37 1.70
CA ILE A 49 -12.66 -7.99 2.17
C ILE A 49 -12.85 -8.82 3.44
N GLU A 50 -14.06 -8.84 4.02
CA GLU A 50 -14.37 -9.72 5.15
C GLU A 50 -13.92 -11.17 4.90
N GLY A 51 -13.08 -11.69 5.80
CA GLY A 51 -12.53 -13.04 5.74
C GLY A 51 -11.39 -13.27 4.73
N ARG A 52 -10.91 -12.25 4.00
CA ARG A 52 -9.92 -12.43 2.90
C ARG A 52 -8.45 -12.29 3.32
N GLY A 53 -8.18 -12.00 4.59
CA GLY A 53 -6.83 -11.96 5.17
C GLY A 53 -6.61 -10.75 6.07
N GLU A 54 -5.90 -10.95 7.18
CA GLU A 54 -5.63 -9.90 8.17
C GLU A 54 -4.86 -8.70 7.58
N ALA A 55 -3.97 -8.95 6.61
CA ALA A 55 -3.17 -7.91 5.97
C ALA A 55 -4.03 -6.82 5.31
N PHE A 56 -5.20 -7.18 4.76
CA PHE A 56 -6.11 -6.20 4.16
C PHE A 56 -6.68 -5.21 5.18
N LYS A 57 -6.74 -5.54 6.47
CA LYS A 57 -7.22 -4.61 7.50
C LYS A 57 -6.28 -3.43 7.74
N ALA A 58 -5.03 -3.53 7.30
CA ALA A 58 -4.08 -2.43 7.38
C ALA A 58 -4.28 -1.37 6.26
N GLY A 59 -5.00 -1.73 5.19
CA GLY A 59 -5.28 -0.84 4.07
C GLY A 59 -6.55 -0.02 4.28
N THR A 60 -6.65 1.11 3.57
CA THR A 60 -7.91 1.89 3.52
C THR A 60 -8.81 1.37 2.42
N PHE A 61 -9.99 0.88 2.76
CA PHE A 61 -10.93 0.32 1.77
C PHE A 61 -11.72 1.39 1.02
N VAL A 62 -11.77 1.26 -0.30
CA VAL A 62 -12.59 2.05 -1.22
C VAL A 62 -13.35 1.08 -2.11
N ALA A 63 -14.68 1.13 -2.03
CA ALA A 63 -15.55 0.28 -2.83
C ALA A 63 -15.59 0.75 -4.30
N LYS A 64 -15.63 -0.19 -5.23
CA LYS A 64 -15.94 0.10 -6.64
C LYS A 64 -17.46 0.24 -6.84
N PRO A 65 -17.91 1.14 -7.72
CA PRO A 65 -17.15 2.22 -8.35
C PRO A 65 -16.89 3.36 -7.35
N ALA A 66 -15.74 4.01 -7.46
CA ALA A 66 -15.45 5.25 -6.76
C ALA A 66 -15.08 6.35 -7.76
N ASP A 67 -15.33 7.60 -7.36
CA ASP A 67 -14.85 8.76 -8.10
C ASP A 67 -13.31 8.83 -8.05
N GLU A 68 -12.67 9.19 -9.17
CA GLU A 68 -11.21 9.30 -9.26
C GLU A 68 -10.64 10.26 -8.21
N SER A 69 -11.35 11.36 -7.92
CA SER A 69 -10.91 12.34 -6.92
C SER A 69 -10.74 11.73 -5.52
N VAL A 70 -11.51 10.72 -5.17
CA VAL A 70 -11.40 10.01 -3.88
C VAL A 70 -10.09 9.23 -3.82
N LEU A 71 -9.76 8.49 -4.88
CA LEU A 71 -8.52 7.73 -4.96
C LEU A 71 -7.29 8.66 -4.96
N VAL A 72 -7.35 9.75 -5.72
CA VAL A 72 -6.27 10.75 -5.79
C VAL A 72 -6.06 11.42 -4.43
N ALA A 73 -7.12 11.88 -3.76
CA ALA A 73 -7.01 12.53 -2.46
C ALA A 73 -6.44 11.60 -1.39
N LEU A 74 -6.86 10.33 -1.37
CA LEU A 74 -6.34 9.33 -0.45
C LEU A 74 -4.87 9.02 -0.72
N ALA A 75 -4.51 8.77 -1.98
CA ALA A 75 -3.13 8.46 -2.36
C ALA A 75 -2.18 9.62 -2.04
N ASP A 76 -2.57 10.86 -2.36
CA ASP A 76 -1.80 12.07 -2.07
C ASP A 76 -1.60 12.29 -0.56
N SER A 77 -2.66 12.09 0.23
CA SER A 77 -2.58 12.16 1.70
C SER A 77 -1.60 11.14 2.28
N MET A 78 -1.70 9.87 1.85
CA MET A 78 -0.82 8.80 2.32
C MET A 78 0.62 8.97 1.87
N ALA A 79 0.85 9.37 0.62
CA ALA A 79 2.19 9.58 0.08
C ALA A 79 2.93 10.67 0.85
N ARG A 80 2.28 11.82 1.12
CA ARG A 80 2.88 12.88 1.93
C ARG A 80 3.30 12.41 3.32
N ALA A 81 2.46 11.61 3.98
CA ALA A 81 2.78 11.06 5.29
C ALA A 81 3.96 10.08 5.22
N SER A 82 4.00 9.23 4.19
CA SER A 82 5.07 8.26 3.95
C SER A 82 6.42 8.94 3.70
N THR A 83 6.46 9.91 2.78
CA THR A 83 7.67 10.67 2.48
C THR A 83 8.19 11.41 3.71
N ALA A 84 7.32 12.07 4.48
CA ALA A 84 7.71 12.75 5.72
C ALA A 84 8.30 11.77 6.74
N ALA A 85 7.67 10.61 6.95
CA ALA A 85 8.17 9.58 7.86
C ALA A 85 9.55 9.03 7.42
N ARG A 86 9.78 8.88 6.11
CA ARG A 86 11.06 8.44 5.56
C ARG A 86 12.15 9.48 5.78
N THR A 87 11.90 10.75 5.49
CA THR A 87 12.85 11.84 5.75
C THR A 87 13.23 11.94 7.23
N LEU A 88 12.28 11.74 8.15
CA LEU A 88 12.57 11.70 9.59
C LEU A 88 13.45 10.50 9.98
N ARG A 89 13.19 9.32 9.41
CA ARG A 89 14.01 8.11 9.66
C ARG A 89 15.43 8.27 9.14
N GLU A 90 15.61 8.90 7.99
CA GLU A 90 16.92 9.20 7.40
C GLU A 90 17.68 10.24 8.26
N SER A 91 17.01 11.32 8.66
CA SER A 91 17.58 12.37 9.53
C SER A 91 18.00 11.82 10.90
N SER A 92 17.26 10.84 11.43
CA SER A 92 17.58 10.21 12.72
C SER A 92 18.69 9.16 12.63
N ARG A 93 18.99 8.64 11.43
CA ARG A 93 20.10 7.68 11.20
C ARG A 93 21.43 8.37 10.98
N ASP A 94 21.44 9.60 10.47
CA ASP A 94 22.66 10.38 10.23
C ASP A 94 23.14 11.17 11.46
N GLY A 95 22.77 10.68 12.66
CA GLY A 95 23.18 11.20 13.96
C GLY A 95 24.68 11.07 14.20
N ARG A 96 25.48 11.85 13.48
CA ARG A 96 26.85 12.20 13.81
C ARG A 96 26.78 13.07 15.06
N VAL A 97 27.08 12.46 16.19
CA VAL A 97 27.38 13.16 17.45
C VAL A 97 28.46 14.20 17.13
N LEU A 98 28.10 15.48 17.21
CA LEU A 98 29.06 16.56 17.31
C LEU A 98 29.56 16.65 18.76
#